data_AF-A0A7T8ASN3-F1
#
_entry.id   AF-A0A7T8ASN3-F1
#
_cell.length_a   1.000
_cell.length_b   1.000
_cell.length_c   1.000
_cell.angle_alpha   90.00
_cell.angle_beta   90.00
_cell.angle_gamma   90.00
#
_symmetry.space_group_name_H-M   'P 1'
#
loop_
_entity.id
_entity.type
_entity.pdbx_description
1 polymer ?
#
loop_
_entity_poly.entity_id
_entity_poly.type
_entity_poly.pdbx_seq_one_letter_code
_entity_poly.pdbx_strand_id
1 'polypeptide(L)'
;MKYLLLALCLVSGFAFAERTTTSIRTPSGDLVKIGDSHQSLKDKLEVRGPRHYVLDDGKLYCAATEYVKEVDLQEYTIILCRDRIVKILWRNI
;
A
#
# COMPACT_ATOMS: atom_id res chain seq x y z
N MET A 1 -42.93 23.02 -7.28
CA MET A 1 -41.93 22.11 -6.66
C MET A 1 -41.46 21.06 -7.68
N LYS A 2 -40.73 21.45 -8.75
CA LYS A 2 -40.35 20.51 -9.83
C LYS A 2 -38.83 20.35 -10.02
N TYR A 3 -38.02 21.19 -9.37
CA TYR A 3 -36.57 21.22 -9.56
C TYR A 3 -35.78 20.60 -8.39
N LEU A 4 -36.45 20.19 -7.31
CA LEU A 4 -35.77 19.67 -6.11
C LEU A 4 -35.11 18.29 -6.35
N LEU A 5 -35.67 17.48 -7.25
CA LEU A 5 -35.17 16.14 -7.55
C LEU A 5 -33.93 16.15 -8.46
N LEU A 6 -33.67 17.25 -9.19
CA LEU A 6 -32.51 17.33 -10.09
C LEU A 6 -31.20 17.67 -9.35
N ALA A 7 -31.29 18.28 -8.17
CA ALA A 7 -30.14 18.70 -7.38
C ALA A 7 -29.47 17.56 -6.58
N LEU A 8 -30.17 16.43 -6.39
CA LEU A 8 -29.70 15.34 -5.52
C LEU A 8 -28.70 14.38 -6.18
N CYS A 9 -28.53 14.45 -7.52
CA CYS A 9 -27.67 13.53 -8.26
C CYS A 9 -26.19 13.98 -8.40
N LEU A 10 -25.79 15.11 -7.79
CA LEU A 10 -24.45 15.68 -7.99
C LEU A 10 -23.43 15.36 -6.89
N VAL A 11 -23.79 14.52 -5.91
CA VAL A 11 -22.86 14.07 -4.87
C VAL A 11 -22.28 12.70 -5.23
N SER A 12 -21.61 12.61 -6.38
CA SER A 12 -20.69 11.51 -6.67
C SER A 12 -19.45 11.69 -5.82
N GLY A 13 -19.44 11.10 -4.62
CA GLY A 13 -18.24 11.04 -3.79
C GLY A 13 -17.12 10.34 -4.55
N PHE A 14 -15.97 11.00 -4.71
CA PHE A 14 -14.75 10.35 -5.19
C PHE A 14 -14.29 9.39 -4.10
N ALA A 15 -14.69 8.12 -4.20
CA ALA A 15 -14.07 7.07 -3.41
C ALA A 15 -12.66 6.86 -3.97
N PHE A 16 -11.66 7.46 -3.32
CA PHE A 16 -10.27 7.06 -3.53
C PHE A 16 -10.13 5.64 -2.99
N ALA A 17 -10.32 4.65 -3.87
CA ALA A 17 -9.94 3.29 -3.56
C ALA A 17 -8.43 3.28 -3.33
N GLU A 18 -8.02 3.16 -2.07
CA GLU A 18 -6.62 2.96 -1.71
C GLU A 18 -6.13 1.73 -2.48
N ARG A 19 -5.17 1.94 -3.40
CA ARG A 19 -4.64 0.90 -4.30
C ARG A 19 -3.77 -0.07 -3.51
N THR A 20 -4.43 -0.93 -2.75
CA THR A 20 -3.81 -1.98 -1.95
C THR A 20 -3.62 -3.24 -2.80
N THR A 21 -2.60 -4.03 -2.49
CA THR A 21 -2.40 -5.38 -3.01
C THR A 21 -1.95 -6.30 -1.86
N THR A 22 -2.10 -7.61 -2.05
CA THR A 22 -1.64 -8.62 -1.08
C THR A 22 -0.24 -9.13 -1.39
N SER A 23 0.29 -8.86 -2.58
CA SER A 23 1.61 -9.31 -3.00
C SER A 23 2.23 -8.49 -4.13
N ILE A 24 3.55 -8.62 -4.27
CA ILE A 24 4.38 -8.09 -5.35
C ILE A 24 5.10 -9.28 -5.97
N ARG A 25 5.04 -9.41 -7.29
CA ARG A 25 5.92 -10.32 -8.04
C ARG A 25 7.24 -9.60 -8.30
N THR A 26 8.32 -10.17 -7.79
CA THR A 26 9.67 -9.62 -7.95
C THR A 26 10.27 -10.00 -9.31
N PRO A 27 11.31 -9.29 -9.79
CA PRO A 27 11.99 -9.66 -11.04
C PRO A 27 12.63 -11.05 -11.02
N SER A 28 12.98 -11.59 -9.85
CA SER A 28 13.48 -12.97 -9.69
C SER A 28 12.37 -14.04 -9.80
N GLY A 29 11.10 -13.63 -9.82
CA GLY A 29 9.94 -14.52 -9.83
C GLY A 29 9.37 -14.83 -8.45
N ASP A 30 10.02 -14.37 -7.37
CA ASP A 30 9.53 -14.54 -6.01
C ASP A 30 8.29 -13.67 -5.73
N LEU A 31 7.51 -14.06 -4.73
CA LEU A 31 6.38 -13.29 -4.21
C LEU A 31 6.71 -12.72 -2.83
N VAL A 32 6.74 -11.40 -2.76
CA VAL A 32 6.67 -10.64 -1.49
C VAL A 32 5.19 -10.47 -1.15
N LYS A 33 4.76 -10.82 0.06
CA LYS A 33 3.34 -10.81 0.45
C LYS A 33 3.11 -10.29 1.86
N ILE A 34 1.87 -9.89 2.14
CA ILE A 34 1.43 -9.56 3.50
C ILE A 34 1.79 -10.71 4.46
N GLY A 35 2.35 -10.35 5.61
CA GLY A 35 2.80 -11.27 6.66
C GLY A 35 4.25 -11.74 6.54
N ASP A 36 4.91 -11.56 5.39
CA ASP A 36 6.34 -11.85 5.22
C ASP A 36 7.16 -11.05 6.25
N SER A 37 8.23 -11.66 6.74
CA SER A 37 9.15 -10.98 7.66
C SER A 37 9.98 -9.94 6.93
N HIS A 38 10.53 -8.99 7.68
CA HIS A 38 11.48 -8.02 7.17
C HIS A 38 12.70 -8.69 6.51
N GLN A 39 13.20 -9.79 7.08
CA GLN A 39 14.29 -10.55 6.45
C GLN A 39 13.84 -11.18 5.12
N SER A 40 12.67 -11.83 5.11
CA SER A 40 12.13 -12.43 3.88
C SER A 40 11.88 -11.38 2.79
N LEU A 41 11.51 -10.15 3.14
CA LEU A 41 11.42 -9.05 2.20
C LEU A 41 12.78 -8.77 1.55
N LYS A 42 13.83 -8.61 2.37
CA LYS A 42 15.19 -8.31 1.91
C LYS A 42 15.80 -9.42 1.05
N ASP A 43 15.44 -10.67 1.35
CA ASP A 43 15.92 -11.83 0.58
C ASP A 43 15.29 -11.90 -0.81
N LYS A 44 14.04 -11.44 -0.97
CA LYS A 44 13.27 -11.52 -2.23
C LYS A 44 13.34 -10.24 -3.06
N LEU A 45 13.47 -9.08 -2.42
CA LEU A 45 13.38 -7.78 -3.06
C LEU A 45 14.40 -6.82 -2.46
N GLU A 46 15.26 -6.29 -3.33
CA GLU A 46 16.22 -5.28 -2.91
C GLU A 46 15.51 -3.96 -2.55
N VAL A 47 15.46 -3.68 -1.25
CA VAL A 47 14.91 -2.45 -0.68
C VAL A 47 15.99 -1.64 0.04
N ARG A 48 15.94 -0.31 -0.08
CA ARG A 48 16.89 0.62 0.54
C ARG A 48 16.16 1.86 1.07
N GLY A 49 16.80 2.60 1.97
CA GLY A 49 16.29 3.89 2.47
C GLY A 49 14.93 3.80 3.17
N PRO A 50 14.80 3.01 4.25
CA PRO A 50 13.54 2.92 4.98
C PRO A 50 13.13 4.28 5.54
N ARG A 51 11.81 4.53 5.55
CA ARG A 51 11.21 5.59 6.37
C ARG A 51 10.58 4.98 7.61
N HIS A 52 10.77 5.64 8.75
CA HIS A 52 10.17 5.22 10.02
C HIS A 52 9.15 6.27 10.47
N TYR A 53 7.97 5.83 10.87
CA TYR A 53 6.91 6.70 11.39
C TYR A 53 5.92 5.89 12.24
N VAL A 54 5.00 6.57 12.93
CA VAL A 54 3.86 5.90 13.57
C VAL A 54 2.73 5.82 12.55
N LEU A 55 2.39 4.60 12.14
CA LEU A 55 1.21 4.36 11.31
C LEU A 55 -0.02 4.41 12.22
N ASP A 56 -0.97 5.27 11.86
CA ASP A 56 -2.31 5.34 12.42
C ASP A 56 -3.29 5.57 11.26
N ASP A 57 -3.90 4.50 10.75
CA ASP A 57 -4.87 4.56 9.65
C ASP A 57 -6.30 4.20 10.11
N GLY A 58 -6.56 4.25 11.42
CA GLY A 58 -7.82 3.86 12.05
C GLY A 58 -8.07 2.36 12.13
N LYS A 59 -7.31 1.53 11.39
CA LYS A 59 -7.33 0.06 11.50
C LYS A 59 -6.09 -0.47 12.19
N LEU A 60 -4.95 0.16 11.96
CA LEU A 60 -3.67 -0.27 12.49
C LEU A 60 -2.96 0.91 13.17
N TYR A 61 -2.46 0.64 14.37
CA TYR A 61 -1.63 1.57 15.14
C TYR A 61 -0.29 0.92 15.48
N CYS A 62 0.82 1.39 14.89
CA CYS A 62 2.13 0.77 15.09
C CYS A 62 3.31 1.71 14.78
N ALA A 63 4.50 1.39 15.29
CA ALA A 63 5.74 1.89 14.73
C ALA A 63 6.04 1.18 13.40
N ALA A 64 5.95 1.93 12.31
CA ALA A 64 6.04 1.43 10.95
C ALA A 64 7.45 1.63 10.36
N THR A 65 7.84 0.67 9.52
CA THR A 65 8.98 0.80 8.60
C THR A 65 8.45 0.70 7.18
N GLU A 66 8.71 1.70 6.35
CA GLU A 66 8.21 1.81 4.99
C GLU A 66 9.36 1.76 3.99
N TYR A 67 9.16 1.01 2.92
CA TYR A 67 10.02 0.97 1.74
C TYR A 67 9.22 1.36 0.50
N VAL A 68 9.82 2.12 -0.39
CA VAL A 68 9.28 2.42 -1.72
C VAL A 68 10.15 1.73 -2.76
N LYS A 69 9.54 0.99 -3.69
CA LYS A 69 10.26 0.26 -4.73
C LYS A 69 9.49 0.22 -6.03
N GLU A 70 10.19 0.47 -7.13
CA GLU A 70 9.65 0.29 -8.48
C GLU A 70 9.89 -1.14 -8.97
N VAL A 71 8.84 -1.76 -9.53
CA VAL A 71 8.88 -3.05 -10.22
C VAL A 71 7.91 -2.96 -11.39
N ASP A 72 8.36 -3.29 -12.61
CA ASP A 72 7.54 -3.34 -13.82
C ASP A 72 6.64 -2.10 -14.07
N LEU A 73 7.22 -0.89 -13.99
CA LEU A 73 6.53 0.40 -14.15
C LEU A 73 5.45 0.69 -13.07
N GLN A 74 5.52 -0.03 -11.95
CA GLN A 74 4.66 0.20 -10.79
C GLN A 74 5.51 0.56 -9.59
N GLU A 75 5.12 1.61 -8.88
CA GLU A 75 5.69 1.95 -7.58
C GLU A 75 4.92 1.22 -6.49
N TYR A 76 5.63 0.52 -5.62
CA TYR A 76 5.09 -0.16 -4.47
C TYR A 76 5.56 0.48 -3.17
N THR A 77 4.63 0.74 -2.25
CA THR A 77 4.92 1.15 -0.87
C THR A 77 4.66 -0.05 0.05
N ILE A 78 5.72 -0.57 0.64
CA ILE A 78 5.69 -1.76 1.50
C ILE A 78 5.83 -1.29 2.95
N ILE A 79 4.81 -1.54 3.77
CA ILE A 79 4.76 -1.09 5.16
C ILE A 79 4.83 -2.28 6.10
N LEU A 80 5.75 -2.21 7.05
CA LEU A 80 5.98 -3.23 8.07
C LEU A 80 5.64 -2.71 9.46
N CYS A 81 4.97 -3.53 10.26
CA CYS A 81 4.85 -3.35 11.70
C CYS A 81 5.42 -4.59 12.40
N ARG A 82 6.20 -4.41 13.48
CA ARG A 82 6.78 -5.53 14.25
C ARG A 82 7.47 -6.56 13.35
N ASP A 83 8.30 -6.06 12.42
CA ASP A 83 9.04 -6.84 11.42
C ASP A 83 8.21 -7.72 10.47
N ARG A 84 6.92 -7.43 10.29
CA ARG A 84 6.07 -8.10 9.31
C ARG A 84 5.38 -7.12 8.38
N ILE A 85 5.27 -7.48 7.11
CA ILE A 85 4.51 -6.68 6.13
C ILE A 85 3.03 -6.69 6.53
N VAL A 86 2.46 -5.51 6.73
CA VAL A 86 1.04 -5.33 7.09
C VAL A 86 0.22 -4.70 5.99
N LYS A 87 0.87 -3.95 5.08
CA LYS A 87 0.21 -3.24 3.98
C LYS A 87 1.16 -3.12 2.79
N ILE A 88 0.61 -3.30 1.60
CA ILE A 88 1.30 -3.03 0.35
C ILE A 88 0.38 -2.13 -0.47
N LEU A 89 0.87 -0.95 -0.81
CA LEU A 89 0.22 -0.01 -1.72
C LEU A 89 0.93 -0.06 -3.06
N TRP A 90 0.21 0.30 -4.14
CA TRP A 90 0.80 0.41 -5.46
C TRP A 90 0.22 1.59 -6.25
N ARG A 91 1.00 2.11 -7.19
CA ARG A 91 0.53 3.04 -8.23
C ARG A 91 1.29 2.82 -9.53
N ASN A 92 0.65 3.17 -10.64
CA ASN A 92 1.33 3.22 -11.93
C ASN A 92 2.15 4.50 -12.01
N ILE A 93 3.31 4.43 -12.65
CA ILE A 93 4.20 5.55 -12.96
C ILE A 93 4.14 5.84 -14.46
#